data_AF-A0AAN9FF47-F1
#
_entry.id   AF-A0AAN9FF47-F1
#
_cell.length_a   1.000
_cell.length_b   1.000
_cell.length_c   1.000
_cell.angle_alpha   90.00
_cell.angle_beta   90.00
_cell.angle_gamma   90.00
#
_symmetry.space_group_name_H-M   'P 1'
#
loop_
_entity.id
_entity.type
_entity.pdbx_description
1 polymer ?
#
loop_
_entity_poly.entity_id
_entity_poly.type
_entity_poly.pdbx_seq_one_letter_code
_entity_poly.pdbx_strand_id
1 'polypeptide(L)'
;MTILDFLYPLLQTSNIVHDCNSAKGRWVAGSRRPLYSGFGCKQWLSAMWSCRMTERPDFSFEGYRWWPERVMQDKTIAFIGDSLGRQQFQSLRCMVTGGEESSEVVNVG
;
A
#
# COMPACT_ATOMS: atom_id res chain seq x y z
N MET A 1 -29.12 42.24 4.14
CA MET A 1 -28.19 41.55 3.23
C MET A 1 -26.80 41.95 3.67
N THR A 2 -26.31 41.29 4.71
CA THR A 2 -25.06 41.66 5.37
C THR A 2 -23.94 40.77 4.83
N ILE A 3 -22.70 41.27 4.84
CA ILE A 3 -21.50 40.53 4.41
C ILE A 3 -21.36 39.14 5.09
N LEU A 4 -22.03 38.95 6.24
CA LEU A 4 -22.13 37.69 6.97
C LEU A 4 -22.91 36.58 6.22
N ASP A 5 -23.79 36.93 5.27
CA ASP A 5 -24.58 35.94 4.51
C ASP A 5 -23.75 35.27 3.40
N PHE A 6 -22.64 35.89 2.96
CA PHE A 6 -21.75 35.37 1.90
C PHE A 6 -20.61 34.48 2.42
N LEU A 7 -20.32 34.51 3.72
CA LEU A 7 -19.24 33.72 4.33
C LEU A 7 -19.72 32.42 4.99
N TYR A 8 -21.03 32.23 5.11
CA TYR A 8 -21.63 31.01 5.67
C TYR A 8 -21.38 29.71 4.90
N PRO A 9 -21.10 29.68 3.56
CA PRO A 9 -20.73 28.43 2.90
C PRO A 9 -19.28 27.99 3.16
N LEU A 10 -18.44 28.86 3.74
CA LEU A 10 -17.01 28.60 3.97
C LEU A 10 -16.70 28.05 5.37
N LEU A 11 -17.68 27.98 6.27
CA LEU A 11 -17.51 27.39 7.60
C LEU A 11 -18.53 26.27 7.79
N GLN A 12 -17.99 25.07 8.04
CA GLN A 12 -18.67 23.88 8.53
C GLN A 12 -19.39 22.99 7.49
N THR A 13 -18.65 22.48 6.50
CA THR A 13 -18.64 21.00 6.44
C THR A 13 -17.70 20.55 7.55
N SER A 14 -18.23 20.34 8.76
CA SER A 14 -17.59 19.38 9.65
C SER A 14 -17.76 18.02 8.98
N ASN A 15 -16.96 17.75 7.94
CA ASN A 15 -16.47 16.41 7.80
C ASN A 15 -15.77 16.16 9.13
N ILE A 16 -16.44 15.45 10.03
CA ILE A 16 -15.71 14.66 11.02
C ILE A 16 -14.92 13.69 10.14
N VAL A 17 -13.76 14.15 9.67
CA VAL A 17 -12.72 13.28 9.15
C VAL A 17 -12.36 12.49 10.39
N HIS A 18 -13.04 11.36 10.59
CA HIS A 18 -12.58 10.37 11.53
C HIS A 18 -11.16 10.08 11.10
N ASP A 19 -10.21 10.53 11.91
CA ASP A 19 -8.80 10.32 11.69
C ASP A 19 -8.58 8.80 11.58
N CYS A 20 -8.40 8.36 10.35
CA CYS A 20 -8.37 6.96 9.97
C CYS A 20 -6.91 6.52 10.06
N ASN A 21 -6.45 6.26 11.28
CA ASN A 21 -5.08 5.87 11.51
C ASN A 21 -4.83 4.41 11.08
N SER A 22 -4.43 4.24 9.82
CA SER A 22 -4.10 2.93 9.24
C SER A 22 -2.83 2.30 9.87
N ALA A 23 -2.05 3.08 10.63
CA ALA A 23 -0.90 2.59 11.38
C ALA A 23 -1.28 1.95 12.73
N LYS A 24 -2.54 2.04 13.16
CA LYS A 24 -3.08 1.31 14.31
C LYS A 24 -3.79 0.03 13.88
N GLY A 25 -3.48 -1.08 14.53
CA GLY A 25 -3.95 -2.40 14.15
C GLY A 25 -3.13 -3.51 14.79
N ARG A 26 -3.26 -4.72 14.24
CA ARG A 26 -2.52 -5.90 14.71
C ARG A 26 -2.12 -6.81 13.57
N TRP A 27 -1.06 -7.57 13.78
CA TRP A 27 -0.67 -8.66 12.89
C TRP A 27 -1.56 -9.87 13.10
N VAL A 28 -2.08 -10.42 12.00
CA VAL A 28 -2.90 -11.64 12.00
C VAL A 28 -2.32 -12.66 11.01
N ALA A 29 -2.19 -13.91 11.46
CA ALA A 29 -1.88 -15.03 10.58
C ALA A 29 -3.05 -15.25 9.61
N GLY A 30 -2.77 -15.40 8.32
CA GLY A 30 -3.78 -15.61 7.28
C GLY A 30 -3.51 -16.88 6.50
N SER A 31 -4.58 -17.60 6.14
CA SER A 31 -4.52 -18.87 5.41
C SER A 31 -4.34 -18.75 3.90
N ARG A 32 -4.54 -17.56 3.30
CA ARG A 32 -4.51 -17.32 1.83
C ARG A 32 -3.35 -16.44 1.39
N ARG A 33 -2.12 -16.71 1.81
CA ARG A 33 -0.94 -15.87 1.51
C ARG A 33 0.23 -16.67 0.98
N PRO A 34 1.11 -16.08 0.16
CA PRO A 34 1.34 -14.62 -0.06
C PRO A 34 0.45 -13.94 -1.13
N LEU A 35 0.36 -12.59 -1.08
CA LEU A 35 -0.37 -11.76 -2.08
C LEU A 35 0.28 -11.79 -3.46
N TYR A 36 1.61 -11.96 -3.50
CA TYR A 36 2.39 -12.21 -4.70
C TYR A 36 3.53 -13.14 -4.33
N SER A 37 4.05 -13.91 -5.29
CA SER A 37 5.25 -14.72 -5.06
C SER A 37 6.48 -13.99 -5.59
N GLY A 38 7.62 -14.14 -4.90
CA GLY A 38 8.89 -13.60 -5.37
C GLY A 38 9.29 -14.12 -6.77
N PHE A 39 8.87 -15.35 -7.12
CA PHE A 39 9.05 -15.92 -8.45
C PHE A 39 8.09 -15.35 -9.51
N GLY A 40 6.86 -15.03 -9.12
CA GLY A 40 5.84 -14.49 -10.01
C GLY A 40 6.06 -13.02 -10.35
N CYS A 41 6.74 -12.26 -9.49
CA CYS A 41 6.99 -10.84 -9.70
C CYS A 41 8.44 -10.49 -10.10
N LYS A 42 9.15 -11.39 -10.80
CA LYS A 42 10.55 -11.17 -11.19
C LYS A 42 10.80 -9.93 -12.04
N GLN A 43 9.78 -9.48 -12.78
CA GLN A 43 9.90 -8.29 -13.64
C GLN A 43 10.01 -7.00 -12.84
N TRP A 44 9.36 -6.93 -11.67
CA TRP A 44 9.27 -5.69 -10.88
C TRP A 44 10.06 -5.75 -9.57
N LEU A 45 10.24 -6.94 -9.02
CA LEU A 45 10.96 -7.17 -7.77
C LEU A 45 12.42 -7.54 -8.06
N SER A 46 13.36 -6.79 -7.49
CA SER A 46 14.77 -7.17 -7.57
C SER A 46 15.01 -8.53 -6.92
N ALA A 47 15.88 -9.35 -7.53
CA ALA A 47 16.27 -10.65 -6.99
C ALA A 47 16.81 -10.55 -5.55
N MET A 48 17.51 -9.46 -5.23
CA MET A 48 18.05 -9.21 -3.89
C MET A 48 16.94 -9.04 -2.82
N TRP A 49 15.74 -8.61 -3.23
CA TRP A 49 14.59 -8.43 -2.33
C TRP A 49 13.61 -9.60 -2.35
N SER A 50 13.82 -10.58 -3.23
CA SER A 50 13.00 -11.77 -3.35
C SER A 50 13.56 -12.89 -2.49
N CYS A 51 13.15 -12.97 -1.22
CA CYS A 51 13.64 -14.00 -0.28
C CYS A 51 13.39 -15.44 -0.76
N ARG A 52 12.35 -15.66 -1.59
CA ARG A 52 12.08 -16.96 -2.22
C ARG A 52 13.13 -17.35 -3.27
N MET A 53 13.88 -16.38 -3.79
CA MET A 53 14.98 -16.56 -4.73
C MET A 53 16.36 -16.63 -4.04
N THR A 54 16.41 -16.54 -2.71
CA THR A 54 17.61 -16.72 -1.91
C THR A 54 17.60 -18.09 -1.22
N GLU A 55 18.67 -18.43 -0.51
CA GLU A 55 18.82 -19.70 0.22
C GLU A 55 18.05 -19.74 1.56
N ARG A 56 17.09 -18.83 1.76
CA ARG A 56 16.38 -18.72 3.03
C ARG A 56 15.47 -19.94 3.25
N PRO A 57 15.53 -20.61 4.41
CA PRO A 57 14.74 -21.82 4.66
C PRO A 57 13.34 -21.55 5.25
N ASP A 58 13.13 -20.42 5.93
CA ASP A 58 11.85 -20.08 6.58
C ASP A 58 11.03 -19.07 5.77
N PHE A 59 9.72 -19.29 5.67
CA PHE A 59 8.78 -18.40 4.97
C PHE A 59 7.50 -18.12 5.77
N SER A 60 7.51 -18.41 7.07
CA SER A 60 6.35 -18.20 7.94
C SER A 60 5.93 -16.73 8.03
N PHE A 61 6.88 -15.81 7.86
CA PHE A 61 6.63 -14.36 7.83
C PHE A 61 5.67 -13.94 6.70
N GLU A 62 5.67 -14.65 5.57
CA GLU A 62 4.77 -14.35 4.45
C GLU A 62 3.29 -14.62 4.80
N GLY A 63 3.03 -15.41 5.84
CA GLY A 63 1.70 -15.74 6.33
C GLY A 63 1.00 -14.62 7.11
N TYR A 64 1.68 -13.51 7.43
CA TYR A 64 1.13 -12.44 8.26
C TYR A 64 0.55 -11.27 7.45
N ARG A 65 -0.45 -10.58 8.02
CA ARG A 65 -1.01 -9.32 7.48
C ARG A 65 -1.34 -8.38 8.60
N TRP A 66 -1.16 -7.12 8.26
CA TRP A 66 -1.68 -6.02 9.03
C TRP A 66 -3.21 -5.91 8.91
N TRP A 67 -3.90 -6.02 10.04
CA TRP A 67 -5.33 -5.77 10.15
C TRP A 67 -5.56 -4.37 10.75
N PRO A 68 -5.76 -3.33 9.91
CA PRO A 68 -5.99 -1.98 10.39
C PRO A 68 -7.44 -1.80 10.86
N GLU A 69 -7.68 -0.78 11.69
CA GLU A 69 -9.04 -0.42 12.11
C GLU A 69 -9.90 0.10 10.96
N ARG A 70 -9.28 0.73 9.95
CA ARG A 70 -9.93 1.26 8.75
C ARG A 70 -8.99 1.19 7.54
N VAL A 71 -9.54 1.09 6.33
CA VAL A 71 -8.80 0.92 5.07
C VAL A 71 -8.65 2.25 4.33
N MET A 72 -7.52 2.46 3.67
CA MET A 72 -7.34 3.59 2.75
C MET A 72 -8.12 3.34 1.46
N GLN A 73 -9.17 4.11 1.22
CA GLN A 73 -9.97 4.12 -0.02
C GLN A 73 -9.94 5.53 -0.61
N ASP A 74 -9.89 5.62 -1.94
CA ASP A 74 -9.90 6.88 -2.69
C ASP A 74 -8.78 7.86 -2.30
N LYS A 75 -7.57 7.33 -2.11
CA LYS A 75 -6.36 8.09 -1.79
C LYS A 75 -5.26 7.83 -2.80
N THR A 76 -4.44 8.85 -3.05
CA THR A 76 -3.21 8.75 -3.84
C THR A 76 -2.04 8.44 -2.92
N ILE A 77 -1.24 7.43 -3.27
CA ILE A 77 -0.02 7.06 -2.55
C ILE A 77 1.17 7.44 -3.43
N ALA A 78 2.14 8.15 -2.85
CA ALA A 78 3.41 8.48 -3.49
C ALA A 78 4.57 7.98 -2.63
N PHE A 79 5.53 7.29 -3.24
CA PHE A 79 6.77 6.86 -2.59
C PHE A 79 7.89 7.83 -2.95
N ILE A 80 8.33 8.63 -1.98
CA ILE A 80 9.41 9.62 -2.15
C ILE A 80 10.45 9.32 -1.08
N GLY A 81 11.67 8.99 -1.48
CA GLY A 81 12.73 8.70 -0.52
C GLY A 81 13.87 7.86 -1.08
N ASP A 82 14.43 7.05 -0.20
CA ASP A 82 15.63 6.24 -0.42
C ASP A 82 15.32 4.83 -0.96
N SER A 83 16.24 3.90 -0.71
CA SER A 83 16.10 2.50 -1.11
C SER A 83 14.91 1.79 -0.46
N LEU A 84 14.43 2.23 0.71
CA LEU A 84 13.27 1.64 1.36
C LEU A 84 11.98 2.02 0.64
N GLY A 85 11.83 3.29 0.23
CA GLY A 85 10.69 3.75 -0.56
C GLY A 85 10.57 2.99 -1.89
N ARG A 86 11.72 2.74 -2.55
CA ARG A 86 11.77 1.94 -3.79
C ARG A 86 11.31 0.49 -3.57
N GLN A 87 11.73 -0.13 -2.47
CA GLN A 87 11.31 -1.49 -2.12
C GLN A 87 9.80 -1.58 -1.86
N GLN A 88 9.24 -0.60 -1.14
CA GLN A 88 7.81 -0.53 -0.89
C GLN A 88 7.01 -0.36 -2.19
N PHE A 89 7.49 0.49 -3.10
CA PHE A 89 6.87 0.67 -4.42
C PHE A 89 6.88 -0.62 -5.25
N GLN A 90 8.02 -1.32 -5.32
CA GLN A 90 8.12 -2.60 -6.04
C GLN A 90 7.16 -3.64 -5.46
N SER A 91 7.08 -3.74 -4.14
CA SER A 91 6.13 -4.63 -3.45
C SER A 91 4.68 -4.28 -3.79
N LEU A 92 4.31 -2.99 -3.76
CA LEU A 92 2.97 -2.54 -4.12
C LEU A 92 2.63 -2.86 -5.57
N ARG A 93 3.56 -2.62 -6.50
CA ARG A 93 3.40 -2.97 -7.91
C ARG A 93 3.09 -4.46 -8.09
N CYS A 94 3.85 -5.34 -7.43
CA CYS A 94 3.59 -6.79 -7.46
C CYS A 94 2.22 -7.17 -6.90
N MET A 95 1.76 -6.51 -5.84
CA MET A 95 0.44 -6.77 -5.25
C MET A 95 -0.69 -6.35 -6.20
N VAL A 96 -0.51 -5.24 -6.93
CA VAL A 96 -1.52 -4.71 -7.85
C VAL A 96 -1.59 -5.53 -9.14
N THR A 97 -0.46 -5.91 -9.71
CA THR A 97 -0.44 -6.63 -10.99
C THR A 97 -0.42 -8.16 -10.85
N GLY A 98 -0.30 -8.68 -9.63
CA GLY A 98 -0.07 -10.11 -9.41
C GLY A 98 1.30 -10.61 -9.93
N GLY A 99 2.18 -9.70 -10.34
CA GLY A 99 3.45 -10.01 -11.00
C GLY A 99 3.38 -10.02 -12.53
N GLU A 100 2.21 -9.77 -13.12
CA GLU A 100 2.02 -9.70 -14.57
C GLU A 100 2.22 -8.27 -15.10
N GLU A 101 2.24 -8.14 -16.43
CA GLU A 101 2.24 -6.85 -17.11
C GLU A 101 0.81 -6.28 -17.13
N SER A 102 0.66 -5.00 -16.80
CA SER A 102 -0.61 -4.31 -16.86
C SER A 102 -0.41 -2.92 -17.45
N SER A 103 -1.23 -2.57 -18.44
CA SER A 103 -1.25 -1.23 -19.05
C SER A 103 -1.71 -0.14 -18.09
N GLU A 104 -2.36 -0.51 -16.98
CA GLU A 104 -2.78 0.41 -15.93
C GLU A 104 -1.61 0.83 -15.02
N VAL A 105 -0.49 0.09 -15.05
CA VAL A 105 0.66 0.33 -14.19
C VAL A 105 1.85 0.81 -15.02
N VAL A 106 2.05 2.13 -15.03
CA VAL A 106 3.15 2.78 -15.76
C VAL A 106 4.33 3.01 -14.82
N ASN A 107 5.55 2.71 -15.28
CA ASN A 107 6.75 3.23 -14.64
C ASN A 107 7.10 4.60 -15.20
N VAL A 108 6.94 5.64 -14.39
CA VAL A 108 7.26 7.03 -14.76
C VAL A 108 8.66 7.47 -14.31
N GLY A 109 9.48 6.54 -13.78
CA GLY A 109 10.86 6.77 -13.30
C GLY A 109 11.72 5.52 -13.21
#